data_AF-A0A355FVM6-F1
#
_entry.id   AF-A0A355FVM6-F1
#
_cell.length_a   1.000
_cell.length_b   1.000
_cell.length_c   1.000
_cell.angle_alpha   90.00
_cell.angle_beta   90.00
_cell.angle_gamma   90.00
#
_symmetry.space_group_name_H-M   'P 1'
#
loop_
_entity.id
_entity.type
_entity.pdbx_description
1 polymer ?
#
loop_
_entity_poly.entity_id
_entity_poly.type
_entity_poly.pdbx_seq_one_letter_code
_entity_poly.pdbx_strand_id
1 'polypeptide(L)'
;MDKSWLLLLVALASWITLKIIGLGTWTWEASNQYGILLNLGWLTVISAMEAYNAIDQDSSFITRWKISARKALRYAVFLILTLGLWYYGVVPDAIEQRKEQQLELLASMTNDPVAFAQFIASNPALADRTSEEVYTQQAENLNVFFSPVFYLGTVAMAWVFASLIITAIFTWVWERVWIST
;
A
#
# COMPACT_ATOMS: atom_id res chain seq x y z
N MET A 1 -3.81 -27.09 10.35
CA MET A 1 -3.35 -25.81 9.78
C MET A 1 -3.38 -24.78 10.88
N ASP A 2 -2.27 -24.08 11.14
CA ASP A 2 -2.20 -23.03 12.19
C ASP A 2 -3.28 -21.97 11.92
N LYS A 3 -4.01 -21.50 12.95
CA LYS A 3 -5.13 -20.55 12.83
C LYS A 3 -4.71 -19.26 12.09
N SER A 4 -3.44 -18.89 12.23
CA SER A 4 -2.83 -17.75 11.53
C SER A 4 -2.79 -17.91 10.01
N TRP A 5 -2.67 -19.14 9.48
CA TRP A 5 -2.72 -19.40 8.04
C TRP A 5 -4.12 -19.26 7.46
N LEU A 6 -5.13 -19.73 8.18
CA LEU A 6 -6.52 -19.55 7.77
C LEU A 6 -6.86 -18.07 7.67
N LEU A 7 -6.47 -17.28 8.69
CA LEU A 7 -6.70 -15.84 8.72
C LEU A 7 -6.02 -15.12 7.54
N LEU A 8 -4.78 -15.50 7.23
CA LEU A 8 -4.05 -14.98 6.07
C LEU A 8 -4.79 -15.29 4.76
N LEU A 9 -5.25 -16.52 4.57
CA LEU A 9 -5.97 -16.92 3.35
C LEU A 9 -7.30 -16.17 3.21
N VAL A 10 -8.05 -16.03 4.31
CA VAL A 10 -9.31 -15.27 4.33
C VAL A 10 -9.04 -13.80 4.00
N ALA A 11 -7.99 -13.21 4.56
CA ALA A 11 -7.62 -11.82 4.29
C ALA A 11 -7.32 -11.60 2.80
N LEU A 12 -6.46 -12.43 2.20
CA LEU A 12 -6.14 -12.33 0.77
C LEU A 12 -7.36 -12.60 -0.12
N ALA A 13 -8.14 -13.63 0.20
CA ALA A 13 -9.35 -13.97 -0.55
C ALA A 13 -10.39 -12.84 -0.50
N SER A 14 -10.56 -12.19 0.65
CA SER A 14 -11.48 -11.06 0.79
C SER A 14 -11.03 -9.86 -0.06
N TRP A 15 -9.72 -9.61 -0.14
CA TRP A 15 -9.18 -8.53 -0.97
C TRP A 15 -9.38 -8.84 -2.46
N ILE A 16 -9.10 -10.06 -2.89
CA ILE A 16 -9.36 -10.49 -4.28
C ILE A 16 -10.86 -10.37 -4.60
N THR A 17 -11.72 -10.82 -3.70
CA THR A 17 -13.18 -10.72 -3.86
C THR A 17 -13.63 -9.26 -4.00
N LEU A 18 -13.11 -8.37 -3.15
CA LEU A 18 -13.36 -6.93 -3.25
C LEU A 18 -12.93 -6.38 -4.61
N LYS A 19 -11.76 -6.78 -5.09
CA LYS A 19 -11.24 -6.34 -6.40
C LYS A 19 -12.08 -6.84 -7.56
N ILE A 20 -12.57 -8.08 -7.52
CA ILE A 20 -13.48 -8.63 -8.53
C ILE A 20 -14.81 -7.88 -8.53
N ILE A 21 -15.39 -7.62 -7.35
CA ILE A 21 -16.67 -6.87 -7.23
C ILE A 21 -16.53 -5.44 -7.77
N GLY A 22 -15.41 -4.77 -7.44
CA GLY A 22 -15.13 -3.41 -7.91
C GLY A 22 -14.69 -3.33 -9.38
N LEU A 23 -14.42 -4.46 -10.03
CA LEU A 23 -13.91 -4.48 -11.39
C LEU A 23 -14.98 -3.96 -12.36
N GLY A 24 -14.63 -2.93 -13.14
CA GLY A 24 -15.54 -2.30 -14.10
C GLY A 24 -16.62 -1.42 -13.49
N THR A 25 -16.78 -1.40 -12.16
CA THR A 25 -17.81 -0.58 -11.47
C THR A 25 -17.21 0.58 -10.69
N TRP A 26 -15.95 0.46 -10.24
CA TRP A 26 -15.29 1.48 -9.42
C TRP A 26 -14.22 2.23 -10.20
N THR A 27 -13.99 3.49 -9.81
CA THR A 27 -12.82 4.24 -10.27
C THR A 27 -11.54 3.60 -9.72
N TRP A 28 -10.42 3.89 -10.38
CA TRP A 28 -9.09 3.42 -9.96
C TRP A 28 -8.79 3.82 -8.51
N GLU A 29 -9.08 5.07 -8.15
CA GLU A 29 -8.85 5.65 -6.83
C GLU A 29 -9.70 4.97 -5.77
N ALA A 30 -11.00 4.79 -6.01
CA ALA A 30 -11.91 4.14 -5.07
C ALA A 30 -11.48 2.68 -4.85
N SER A 31 -11.18 1.94 -5.91
CA SER A 31 -10.70 0.56 -5.83
C SER A 31 -9.41 0.44 -5.02
N ASN A 32 -8.45 1.34 -5.20
CA ASN A 32 -7.22 1.35 -4.42
C ASN A 32 -7.47 1.74 -2.97
N GLN A 33 -8.27 2.78 -2.69
CA GLN A 33 -8.58 3.22 -1.34
C GLN A 33 -9.25 2.12 -0.51
N TYR A 34 -10.32 1.50 -1.04
CA TYR A 34 -11.00 0.40 -0.33
C TYR A 34 -10.07 -0.81 -0.15
N GLY A 35 -9.26 -1.12 -1.16
CA GLY A 35 -8.26 -2.19 -1.06
C GLY A 35 -7.21 -1.94 0.03
N ILE A 36 -6.71 -0.71 0.15
CA ILE A 36 -5.75 -0.32 1.19
C ILE A 36 -6.41 -0.41 2.57
N LEU A 37 -7.61 0.14 2.74
CA LEU A 37 -8.33 0.12 4.00
C LEU A 37 -8.64 -1.30 4.47
N LEU A 38 -9.08 -2.18 3.56
CA LEU A 38 -9.32 -3.59 3.87
C LEU A 38 -8.05 -4.29 4.36
N ASN A 39 -6.92 -4.08 3.67
CA ASN A 39 -5.65 -4.67 4.06
C ASN A 39 -5.10 -4.10 5.38
N LEU A 40 -5.30 -2.80 5.64
CA LEU A 40 -4.97 -2.20 6.92
C LEU A 40 -5.81 -2.82 8.04
N GLY A 41 -7.11 -3.00 7.82
CA GLY A 41 -8.00 -3.68 8.76
C GLY A 41 -7.52 -5.11 9.07
N TRP A 42 -7.19 -5.90 8.05
CA TRP A 42 -6.65 -7.25 8.25
C TRP A 42 -5.31 -7.25 8.98
N LEU A 43 -4.41 -6.34 8.62
CA LEU A 43 -3.13 -6.19 9.30
C LEU A 43 -3.33 -5.87 10.78
N THR A 44 -4.23 -4.94 11.11
CA THR A 44 -4.63 -4.60 12.48
C THR A 44 -5.15 -5.81 13.23
N VAL A 45 -6.08 -6.58 12.64
CA VAL A 45 -6.64 -7.79 13.26
C VAL A 45 -5.57 -8.84 13.51
N ILE A 46 -4.72 -9.12 12.51
CA ILE A 46 -3.61 -10.07 12.64
C ILE A 46 -2.65 -9.63 13.74
N SER A 47 -2.20 -8.38 13.72
CA SER A 47 -1.30 -7.82 14.72
C SER A 47 -1.89 -7.86 16.13
N ALA A 48 -3.17 -7.49 16.29
CA ALA A 48 -3.84 -7.51 17.59
C ALA A 48 -3.98 -8.93 18.14
N MET A 49 -4.41 -9.88 17.30
CA MET A 49 -4.62 -11.27 17.69
C MET A 49 -3.29 -11.96 18.05
N GLU A 50 -2.25 -11.78 17.24
CA GLU A 50 -0.96 -12.41 17.49
C GLU A 50 -0.25 -11.80 18.71
N ALA A 51 -0.37 -10.48 18.90
CA ALA A 51 0.12 -9.83 20.10
C ALA A 51 -0.61 -10.31 21.37
N TYR A 52 -1.93 -10.55 21.29
CA TYR A 52 -2.70 -11.16 22.38
C TYR A 52 -2.24 -12.58 22.68
N ASN A 53 -2.07 -13.42 21.66
CA ASN A 53 -1.58 -14.80 21.81
C ASN A 53 -0.15 -14.89 22.38
N ALA A 54 0.62 -13.80 22.30
CA ALA A 54 1.97 -13.72 22.85
C ALA A 54 2.02 -13.23 24.31
N ILE A 55 0.90 -12.81 24.92
CA ILE A 55 0.84 -12.25 26.29
C ILE A 55 1.38 -13.24 27.33
N ASP A 56 0.91 -14.50 27.27
CA ASP A 56 1.23 -15.53 28.28
C ASP A 56 2.68 -16.05 28.18
N GLN A 57 3.45 -15.54 27.23
CA GLN A 57 4.87 -15.86 27.12
C GLN A 57 5.64 -14.97 28.10
N ASP A 58 6.12 -15.57 29.18
CA ASP A 58 7.04 -14.94 30.15
C ASP A 58 8.35 -14.55 29.46
N SER A 59 8.32 -13.39 28.82
CA SER A 59 9.31 -12.92 27.87
C SER A 59 9.30 -11.39 27.80
N SER A 60 10.38 -10.81 27.30
CA SER A 60 10.46 -9.35 27.13
C SER A 60 9.55 -8.83 26.02
N PHE A 61 9.18 -7.55 26.08
CA PHE A 61 8.44 -6.85 25.02
C PHE A 61 8.98 -7.16 23.62
N ILE A 62 10.30 -7.04 23.43
CA ILE A 62 10.97 -7.26 22.14
C ILE A 62 10.74 -8.69 21.62
N THR A 63 10.69 -9.68 22.51
CA THR A 63 10.45 -11.07 22.14
C THR A 63 9.02 -11.28 21.66
N ARG A 64 8.02 -10.80 22.42
CA ARG A 64 6.61 -10.84 22.03
C ARG A 64 6.34 -10.08 20.73
N TRP A 65 6.93 -8.90 20.59
CA TRP A 65 6.82 -8.09 19.38
C TRP A 65 7.40 -8.83 18.17
N LYS A 66 8.59 -9.44 18.29
CA LYS A 66 9.22 -10.20 17.20
C LYS A 66 8.36 -11.39 16.75
N ILE A 67 7.74 -12.11 17.69
CA ILE A 67 6.86 -13.24 17.38
C ILE A 67 5.63 -12.78 16.62
N SER A 68 4.96 -11.76 17.13
CA SER A 68 3.76 -11.18 16.51
C SER A 68 4.08 -10.55 15.15
N ALA A 69 5.19 -9.81 15.06
CA ALA A 69 5.61 -9.09 13.86
C ALA A 69 5.94 -10.06 12.73
N ARG A 70 6.50 -11.24 13.03
CA ARG A 70 6.76 -12.27 12.01
C ARG A 70 5.48 -12.71 11.28
N LYS A 71 4.34 -12.74 11.98
CA LYS A 71 3.05 -13.14 11.42
C LYS A 71 2.45 -12.02 10.57
N ALA A 72 2.49 -10.77 11.07
CA ALA A 72 2.10 -9.60 10.30
C ALA A 72 2.95 -9.40 9.04
N LEU A 73 4.28 -9.56 9.16
CA LEU A 73 5.20 -9.50 8.01
C LEU A 73 4.94 -10.61 6.99
N ARG A 74 4.58 -11.82 7.44
CA ARG A 74 4.18 -12.90 6.52
C ARG A 74 2.97 -12.45 5.69
N TYR A 75 1.95 -11.88 6.34
CA TYR A 75 0.81 -11.34 5.61
C TYR A 75 1.23 -10.28 4.60
N ALA A 76 2.06 -9.31 4.99
CA ALA A 76 2.56 -8.28 4.08
C ALA A 76 3.28 -8.86 2.86
N VAL A 77 4.15 -9.87 3.04
CA VAL A 77 4.85 -10.54 1.93
C VAL A 77 3.86 -11.18 0.95
N PHE A 78 2.89 -11.95 1.44
CA PHE A 78 1.89 -12.58 0.55
C PHE A 78 0.96 -11.54 -0.09
N LEU A 79 0.65 -10.45 0.60
CA LEU A 79 -0.10 -9.33 0.04
C LEU A 79 0.66 -8.70 -1.13
N ILE A 80 1.96 -8.43 -0.99
CA ILE A 80 2.79 -7.86 -2.07
C ILE A 80 2.80 -8.79 -3.29
N LEU A 81 2.95 -10.09 -3.09
CA LEU A 81 2.87 -11.08 -4.17
C LEU A 81 1.50 -11.07 -4.85
N THR A 82 0.43 -10.97 -4.05
CA THR A 82 -0.96 -10.91 -4.55
C THR A 82 -1.21 -9.62 -5.34
N LEU A 83 -0.69 -8.49 -4.87
CA LEU A 83 -0.77 -7.20 -5.58
C LEU A 83 -0.01 -7.26 -6.91
N GLY A 84 1.19 -7.85 -6.91
CA GLY A 84 1.99 -8.05 -8.12
C GLY A 84 1.25 -8.92 -9.14
N LEU A 85 0.71 -10.06 -8.71
CA LEU A 85 -0.08 -10.94 -9.56
C LEU A 85 -1.32 -10.23 -10.09
N TRP A 86 -2.04 -9.50 -9.23
CA TRP A 86 -3.26 -8.82 -9.63
C TRP A 86 -2.98 -7.72 -10.67
N TYR A 87 -2.15 -6.73 -10.32
CA TYR A 87 -1.95 -5.55 -11.16
C TYR A 87 -1.12 -5.81 -12.41
N TYR A 88 -0.20 -6.77 -12.39
CA TYR A 88 0.69 -7.04 -13.53
C TYR A 88 0.45 -8.39 -14.20
N GLY A 89 -0.39 -9.26 -13.63
CA GLY A 89 -0.75 -10.55 -14.21
C GLY A 89 -2.22 -10.68 -14.60
N VAL A 90 -3.14 -10.06 -13.85
CA VAL A 90 -4.59 -10.18 -14.08
C VAL A 90 -5.18 -8.95 -14.77
N VAL A 91 -4.80 -7.74 -14.34
CA VAL A 91 -5.31 -6.47 -14.89
C VAL A 91 -4.20 -5.51 -15.36
N PRO A 92 -3.21 -5.98 -16.15
CA PRO A 92 -2.13 -5.11 -16.64
C PRO A 92 -2.65 -3.91 -17.44
N ASP A 93 -3.68 -4.10 -18.25
CA ASP A 93 -4.27 -3.04 -19.08
C ASP A 93 -4.84 -1.89 -18.25
N ALA A 94 -5.35 -2.18 -17.04
CA ALA A 94 -5.87 -1.14 -16.15
C ALA A 94 -4.76 -0.22 -15.61
N ILE A 95 -3.56 -0.78 -15.38
CA ILE A 95 -2.38 0.00 -14.99
C ILE A 95 -1.93 0.88 -16.16
N GLU A 96 -1.88 0.32 -17.37
CA GLU A 96 -1.47 1.04 -18.57
C GLU A 96 -2.44 2.18 -18.91
N GLN A 97 -3.74 1.89 -18.93
CA GLN A 97 -4.78 2.91 -19.12
C GLN A 97 -4.67 4.02 -18.07
N ARG A 98 -4.41 3.66 -16.81
CA ARG A 98 -4.25 4.67 -15.76
C ARG A 98 -3.02 5.56 -15.99
N LYS A 99 -1.92 4.98 -16.45
CA LYS A 99 -0.71 5.73 -16.82
C LYS A 99 -1.01 6.69 -17.97
N GLU A 100 -1.70 6.24 -19.01
CA GLU A 100 -2.10 7.09 -20.15
C GLU A 100 -2.97 8.26 -19.70
N GLN A 101 -3.99 8.03 -18.86
CA GLN A 101 -4.82 9.09 -18.29
C GLN A 101 -3.99 10.15 -17.53
N GLN A 102 -2.94 9.73 -16.82
CA GLN A 102 -2.05 10.66 -16.11
C GLN A 102 -1.17 11.46 -17.08
N LEU A 103 -0.72 10.84 -18.18
CA LEU A 103 0.03 11.53 -19.23
C LEU A 103 -0.83 12.53 -20.00
N GLU A 104 -2.08 12.19 -20.30
CA GLU A 104 -3.04 13.10 -20.92
C GLU A 104 -3.36 14.29 -20.00
N LEU A 105 -3.55 14.04 -18.70
CA LEU A 105 -3.73 15.11 -17.72
C LEU A 105 -2.50 16.01 -17.67
N LEU A 106 -1.30 15.44 -17.62
CA LEU A 106 -0.05 16.18 -17.65
C LEU A 106 0.06 17.03 -18.91
N ALA A 107 -0.23 16.46 -20.09
CA ALA A 107 -0.21 17.17 -21.37
C ALA A 107 -1.22 18.34 -21.38
N SER A 108 -2.45 18.11 -20.87
CA SER A 108 -3.46 19.16 -20.78
C SER A 108 -3.01 20.32 -19.90
N MET A 109 -2.33 20.02 -18.79
CA MET A 109 -1.80 21.02 -17.86
C MET A 109 -0.59 21.77 -18.43
N THR A 110 0.30 21.11 -19.17
CA THR A 110 1.48 21.78 -19.78
C THR A 110 1.13 22.59 -21.03
N ASN A 111 0.07 22.22 -21.74
CA ASN A 111 -0.34 22.89 -22.97
C ASN A 111 -1.24 24.12 -22.71
N ASP A 112 -1.86 24.23 -21.53
CA ASP A 112 -2.60 25.41 -21.11
C ASP A 112 -1.66 26.40 -20.36
N PRO A 113 -1.38 27.59 -20.92
CA PRO A 113 -0.52 28.58 -20.27
C PRO A 113 -0.98 29.01 -18.87
N VAL A 114 -2.30 29.03 -18.62
CA VAL A 114 -2.85 29.43 -17.31
C VAL A 114 -2.65 28.32 -16.30
N ALA A 115 -2.98 27.08 -16.65
CA ALA A 115 -2.76 25.93 -15.78
C ALA A 115 -1.27 25.70 -15.50
N PHE A 116 -0.42 25.85 -16.51
CA PHE A 116 1.03 25.74 -16.37
C PHE A 116 1.59 26.81 -15.43
N ALA A 117 1.17 28.07 -15.57
CA ALA A 117 1.59 29.14 -14.68
C ALA A 117 1.20 28.88 -13.21
N GLN A 118 -0.01 28.34 -12.97
CA GLN A 118 -0.45 27.94 -11.62
C GLN A 118 0.39 26.79 -11.07
N PHE A 119 0.68 25.78 -11.90
CA PHE A 119 1.53 24.66 -11.52
C PHE A 119 2.93 25.12 -11.12
N ILE A 120 3.56 25.99 -11.91
CA ILE A 120 4.87 26.57 -11.61
C ILE A 120 4.83 27.41 -10.33
N ALA A 121 3.78 28.20 -10.10
CA ALA A 121 3.64 28.97 -8.86
C ALA A 121 3.62 28.08 -7.60
N SER A 122 3.06 26.86 -7.71
CA SER A 122 3.08 25.87 -6.64
C SER A 122 4.39 25.05 -6.56
N ASN A 123 5.24 25.11 -7.59
CA ASN A 123 6.50 24.37 -7.69
C ASN A 123 7.67 25.29 -8.10
N PRO A 124 8.17 26.14 -7.19
CA PRO A 124 9.22 27.12 -7.51
C PRO A 124 10.50 26.52 -8.08
N ALA A 125 10.78 25.25 -7.75
CA ALA A 125 11.94 24.50 -8.25
C ALA A 125 11.91 24.26 -9.78
N LEU A 126 10.76 24.48 -10.43
CA LEU A 126 10.58 24.31 -11.88
C LEU A 126 10.44 25.65 -12.61
N ALA A 127 10.56 26.80 -11.92
CA ALA A 127 10.24 28.11 -12.47
C ALA A 127 11.05 28.52 -13.71
N ASP A 128 12.30 28.05 -13.81
CA ASP A 128 13.19 28.34 -14.94
C ASP A 128 13.02 27.37 -16.12
N ARG A 129 12.10 26.39 -16.01
CA ARG A 129 11.90 25.35 -17.04
C ARG A 129 10.74 25.69 -17.97
N THR A 130 10.93 25.34 -19.23
CA THR A 130 9.88 25.41 -20.26
C THR A 130 8.79 24.36 -20.02
N SER A 131 7.61 24.57 -20.61
CA SER A 131 6.51 23.60 -20.53
C SER A 131 6.89 22.23 -21.09
N GLU A 132 7.69 22.19 -22.17
CA GLU A 132 8.19 20.96 -22.79
C GLU A 132 9.17 20.22 -21.88
N GLU A 133 10.09 20.93 -21.21
CA GLU A 133 11.02 20.31 -20.25
C GLU A 133 10.28 19.75 -19.03
N VAL A 134 9.27 20.48 -18.52
CA VAL A 134 8.43 20.01 -17.42
C VAL A 134 7.63 18.78 -17.85
N TYR A 135 7.01 18.81 -19.04
CA TYR A 135 6.29 17.65 -19.57
C TYR A 135 7.20 16.42 -19.65
N THR A 136 8.35 16.56 -20.30
CA THR A 136 9.29 15.46 -20.54
C THR A 136 9.76 14.85 -19.21
N GLN A 137 10.18 15.69 -18.26
CA GLN A 137 10.63 15.21 -16.95
C GLN A 137 9.51 14.52 -16.17
N GLN A 138 8.30 15.08 -16.15
CA GLN A 138 7.19 14.50 -15.40
C GLN A 138 6.66 13.22 -16.06
N ALA A 139 6.68 13.13 -17.40
CA ALA A 139 6.35 11.91 -18.13
C ALA A 139 7.35 10.78 -17.83
N GLU A 140 8.65 11.09 -17.75
CA GLU A 140 9.67 10.14 -17.29
C GLU A 140 9.43 9.68 -15.85
N ASN A 141 9.10 10.60 -14.95
CA ASN A 141 8.74 10.25 -13.57
C ASN A 141 7.52 9.33 -13.49
N LEU A 142 6.49 9.59 -14.30
CA LEU A 142 5.31 8.72 -14.40
C LEU A 142 5.69 7.33 -14.92
N ASN A 143 6.56 7.23 -15.94
CA ASN A 143 7.06 5.93 -16.42
C ASN A 143 7.73 5.13 -15.31
N VAL A 144 8.55 5.77 -14.49
CA VAL A 144 9.19 5.12 -13.33
C VAL A 144 8.14 4.73 -12.29
N PHE A 145 7.22 5.61 -11.95
CA PHE A 145 6.21 5.37 -10.91
C PHE A 145 5.30 4.18 -11.22
N PHE A 146 4.90 4.03 -12.49
CA PHE A 146 4.08 2.92 -12.95
C PHE A 146 4.88 1.64 -13.24
N SER A 147 6.22 1.68 -13.19
CA SER A 147 7.04 0.49 -13.38
C SER A 147 6.77 -0.56 -12.29
N PRO A 148 6.69 -1.86 -12.63
CA PRO A 148 6.40 -2.91 -11.65
C PRO A 148 7.38 -2.94 -10.48
N VAL A 149 8.66 -2.72 -10.76
CA VAL A 149 9.73 -2.76 -9.75
C VAL A 149 9.57 -1.62 -8.76
N PHE A 150 9.35 -0.39 -9.24
CA PHE A 150 9.18 0.75 -8.36
C PHE A 150 7.91 0.63 -7.53
N TYR A 151 6.77 0.37 -8.18
CA TYR A 151 5.48 0.24 -7.50
C TYR A 151 5.51 -0.84 -6.42
N LEU A 152 5.92 -2.08 -6.76
CA LEU A 152 5.97 -3.17 -5.79
C LEU A 152 7.02 -2.92 -4.70
N GLY A 153 8.14 -2.28 -5.03
CA GLY A 153 9.14 -1.87 -4.06
C GLY A 153 8.59 -0.89 -3.02
N THR A 154 7.96 0.20 -3.47
CA THR A 154 7.36 1.21 -2.58
C THR A 154 6.24 0.62 -1.73
N VAL A 155 5.36 -0.17 -2.35
CA VAL A 155 4.26 -0.87 -1.65
C VAL A 155 4.81 -1.86 -0.62
N ALA A 156 5.87 -2.60 -0.96
CA ALA A 156 6.51 -3.53 -0.03
C ALA A 156 7.07 -2.81 1.20
N MET A 157 7.80 -1.72 0.98
CA MET A 157 8.31 -0.89 2.07
C MET A 157 7.19 -0.40 2.99
N ALA A 158 6.11 0.14 2.40
CA ALA A 158 4.96 0.66 3.15
C ALA A 158 4.31 -0.43 4.02
N TRP A 159 4.02 -1.61 3.45
CA TRP A 159 3.37 -2.70 4.19
C TRP A 159 4.26 -3.36 5.23
N VAL A 160 5.56 -3.49 4.96
CA VAL A 160 6.53 -3.97 5.96
C VAL A 160 6.59 -3.01 7.13
N PHE A 161 6.72 -1.71 6.86
CA PHE A 161 6.80 -0.69 7.90
C PHE A 161 5.51 -0.62 8.73
N ALA A 162 4.35 -0.61 8.07
CA ALA A 162 3.04 -0.66 8.72
C ALA A 162 2.91 -1.90 9.62
N SER A 163 3.36 -3.07 9.14
CA SER A 163 3.32 -4.32 9.91
C SER A 163 4.13 -4.24 11.19
N LEU A 164 5.33 -3.65 11.13
CA LEU A 164 6.19 -3.49 12.30
C LEU A 164 5.58 -2.53 13.33
N ILE A 165 5.09 -1.37 12.88
CA ILE A 165 4.52 -0.34 13.76
C ILE A 165 3.22 -0.81 14.40
N ILE A 166 2.26 -1.28 13.60
CA ILE A 166 0.94 -1.69 14.12
C ILE A 166 1.12 -2.82 15.13
N THR A 167 2.01 -3.76 14.85
CA THR A 167 2.31 -4.83 15.80
C THR A 167 3.00 -4.34 17.06
N ALA A 168 3.91 -3.36 16.97
CA ALA A 168 4.54 -2.76 18.15
C ALA A 168 3.49 -2.08 19.05
N ILE A 169 2.55 -1.34 18.44
CA ILE A 169 1.43 -0.70 19.16
C ILE A 169 0.62 -1.74 19.91
N PHE A 170 0.15 -2.80 19.24
CA PHE A 170 -0.67 -3.82 19.92
C PHE A 170 0.08 -4.61 20.98
N THR A 171 1.36 -4.93 20.73
CA THR A 171 2.20 -5.59 21.75
C THR A 171 2.30 -4.72 23.00
N TRP A 172 2.48 -3.41 22.83
CA TRP A 172 2.60 -2.46 23.93
C TRP A 172 1.27 -2.27 24.67
N VAL A 173 0.17 -2.11 23.92
CA VAL A 173 -1.18 -1.95 24.50
C VAL A 173 -1.54 -3.18 25.33
N TRP A 174 -1.34 -4.38 24.80
CA TRP A 174 -1.73 -5.60 25.50
C TRP A 174 -0.90 -5.88 26.74
N GLU A 175 0.40 -5.57 26.71
CA GLU A 175 1.24 -5.62 27.90
C GLU A 175 0.71 -4.70 29.01
N ARG A 176 0.28 -3.48 28.67
CA ARG A 176 -0.26 -2.53 29.66
C ARG A 176 -1.64 -2.88 30.19
N VAL A 177 -2.49 -3.47 29.36
CA VAL A 177 -3.88 -3.78 29.73
C VAL A 177 -3.98 -5.08 30.53
N TRP A 178 -3.19 -6.11 30.17
CA TRP A 178 -3.37 -7.46 30.72
C TRP A 178 -2.24 -7.93 31.64
N ILE A 179 -1.03 -7.40 31.49
CA ILE A 179 0.12 -7.74 32.35
C ILE A 179 0.25 -6.71 33.48
N SER A 180 -0.88 -6.16 33.97
CA SER A 180 -0.88 -5.21 35.08
C SER A 180 -0.54 -5.91 36.41
N THR A 181 0.75 -6.06 36.67
CA THR A 181 1.38 -6.30 37.97
C THR A 181 2.63 -5.47 38.09
#